data_AF-A0A847FMR6-F1
#
_entry.id   AF-A0A847FMR6-F1
#
_cell.length_a   1.000
_cell.length_b   1.000
_cell.length_c   1.000
_cell.angle_alpha   90.00
_cell.angle_beta   90.00
_cell.angle_gamma   90.00
#
_symmetry.space_group_name_H-M   'P 1'
#
loop_
_entity.id
_entity.type
_entity.pdbx_description
1 polymer ?
#
loop_
_entity_poly.entity_id
_entity_poly.type
_entity_poly.pdbx_seq_one_letter_code
_entity_poly.pdbx_strand_id
1 'polypeptide(L)'
;MSGTDGGILSEQNDHGDSLADSAHETDIPNTPPAALEKSPEANPILVIVGIGASAGGLTPLTEFFVHMPAGKGLAFVVIQHLSPHGQSLLPDLLARHTTMEVRAAEEGTPIAPDAVYVIPPAQDLVLRGGLLHLQERQGPGDLHLPIDIFFRSLAEESGVACVGIILSGAGADGSLVLQPYFTKWPK
;
A
#
# COMPACT_ATOMS: atom_id res chain seq x y z
N MET A 1 24.07 -51.00 89.08
CA MET A 1 23.61 -49.82 89.82
C MET A 1 22.47 -49.22 89.02
N SER A 2 21.23 -49.67 89.33
CA SER A 2 20.12 -48.85 89.90
C SER A 2 19.52 -47.88 88.88
N GLY A 3 18.22 -47.77 88.62
CA GLY A 3 16.95 -48.32 89.12
C GLY A 3 15.87 -47.87 88.10
N THR A 4 14.88 -48.68 87.75
CA THR A 4 13.49 -48.71 88.27
C THR A 4 12.71 -47.38 88.26
N ASP A 5 11.58 -47.49 87.55
CA ASP A 5 10.22 -47.00 87.86
C ASP A 5 9.80 -45.55 87.55
N GLY A 6 8.71 -45.45 86.75
CA GLY A 6 7.42 -45.08 87.36
C GLY A 6 6.70 -43.84 86.81
N GLY A 7 5.64 -44.09 86.01
CA GLY A 7 4.35 -43.36 85.99
C GLY A 7 4.25 -42.01 85.26
N ILE A 8 3.08 -41.45 84.92
CA ILE A 8 1.64 -41.82 84.99
C ILE A 8 0.86 -40.64 84.32
N LEU A 9 -0.21 -40.91 83.54
CA LEU A 9 -1.40 -40.06 83.19
C LEU A 9 -1.18 -38.70 82.46
N SER A 10 -2.08 -38.07 81.70
CA SER A 10 -3.34 -38.32 80.97
C SER A 10 -3.75 -36.98 80.29
N GLU A 11 -4.84 -36.97 79.49
CA GLU A 11 -5.55 -35.82 78.83
C GLU A 11 -5.14 -35.56 77.37
N GLN A 12 -5.85 -36.10 76.36
CA GLN A 12 -7.19 -35.82 75.80
C GLN A 12 -7.28 -34.60 74.84
N ASN A 13 -7.59 -34.95 73.57
CA ASN A 13 -8.49 -34.29 72.60
C ASN A 13 -8.08 -32.92 72.02
N ASP A 14 -8.27 -32.58 70.73
CA ASP A 14 -9.01 -33.15 69.59
C ASP A 14 -8.67 -32.29 68.35
N HIS A 15 -9.12 -32.73 67.16
CA HIS A 15 -9.30 -32.03 65.87
C HIS A 15 -8.32 -32.38 64.73
N GLY A 16 -8.79 -33.35 63.92
CA GLY A 16 -8.91 -33.34 62.45
C GLY A 16 -7.70 -32.94 61.59
N ASP A 17 -7.42 -33.54 60.45
CA ASP A 17 -8.33 -34.17 59.51
C ASP A 17 -7.53 -35.14 58.63
N SER A 18 -8.28 -36.09 58.09
CA SER A 18 -7.92 -37.21 57.26
C SER A 18 -7.26 -36.82 55.93
N LEU A 19 -6.30 -37.64 55.46
CA LEU A 19 -6.40 -38.45 54.23
C LEU A 19 -4.99 -38.77 53.68
N ALA A 20 -4.70 -40.08 53.66
CA ALA A 20 -3.70 -40.69 52.80
C ALA A 20 -4.13 -40.55 51.33
N ASP A 21 -3.19 -40.34 50.41
CA ASP A 21 -2.77 -41.41 49.50
C ASP A 21 -1.59 -40.99 48.63
N SER A 22 -0.63 -41.90 48.49
CA SER A 22 0.54 -41.79 47.62
C SER A 22 0.32 -42.66 46.39
N ALA A 23 0.30 -42.04 45.20
CA ALA A 23 0.90 -42.54 43.95
C ALA A 23 0.27 -41.78 42.77
N HIS A 24 1.07 -41.05 42.00
CA HIS A 24 0.73 -40.78 40.60
C HIS A 24 2.01 -40.66 39.76
N GLU A 25 2.22 -41.74 39.00
CA GLU A 25 2.64 -41.80 37.60
C GLU A 25 2.98 -40.46 36.93
N THR A 26 4.17 -40.36 36.33
CA THR A 26 4.64 -39.21 35.57
C THR A 26 3.83 -39.04 34.28
N ASP A 27 2.91 -38.08 34.27
CA ASP A 27 2.25 -37.55 33.09
C ASP A 27 3.25 -36.79 32.21
N ILE A 28 3.39 -37.22 30.95
CA ILE A 28 4.05 -36.44 29.90
C ILE A 28 3.02 -35.41 29.42
N PRO A 29 3.23 -34.09 29.57
CA PRO A 29 2.26 -33.12 29.07
C PRO A 29 2.21 -33.14 27.54
N ASN A 30 1.16 -33.76 27.00
CA ASN A 30 0.75 -33.62 25.60
C ASN A 30 0.24 -32.19 25.36
N THR A 31 1.18 -31.27 25.09
CA THR A 31 0.85 -29.93 24.62
C THR A 31 0.85 -29.95 23.09
N PRO A 32 -0.27 -29.66 22.41
CA PRO A 32 -0.26 -29.47 20.97
C PRO A 32 0.75 -28.37 20.60
N PRO A 33 1.49 -28.48 19.48
CA PRO A 33 2.38 -27.41 19.05
C PRO A 33 1.57 -26.12 18.97
N ALA A 34 2.01 -25.10 19.73
CA ALA A 34 1.46 -23.76 19.67
C ALA A 34 1.34 -23.37 18.19
N ALA A 35 0.12 -23.00 17.79
CA ALA A 35 -0.16 -22.52 16.46
C ALA A 35 0.90 -21.49 16.09
N LEU A 36 1.56 -21.71 14.95
CA LEU A 36 2.48 -20.76 14.36
C LEU A 36 1.74 -19.43 14.19
N GLU A 37 1.93 -18.50 15.13
CA GLU A 37 1.48 -17.14 14.93
C GLU A 37 2.20 -16.62 13.69
N LYS A 38 1.42 -16.42 12.63
CA LYS A 38 1.91 -15.79 11.41
C LYS A 38 2.60 -14.49 11.82
N SER A 39 3.90 -14.38 11.53
CA SER A 39 4.60 -13.09 11.53
C SER A 39 3.74 -12.07 10.78
N PRO A 40 3.73 -10.79 11.20
CA PRO A 40 2.95 -9.76 10.52
C PRO A 40 3.30 -9.83 9.03
N GLU A 41 2.34 -10.24 8.21
CA GLU A 41 2.48 -10.24 6.76
C GLU A 41 2.90 -8.82 6.41
N ALA A 42 4.14 -8.64 5.94
CA ALA A 42 4.64 -7.34 5.55
C ALA A 42 3.64 -6.79 4.53
N ASN A 43 3.00 -5.66 4.84
CA ASN A 43 2.06 -5.03 3.91
C ASN A 43 2.79 -4.90 2.57
N PRO A 44 2.28 -5.51 1.49
CA PRO A 44 2.97 -5.48 0.22
C PRO A 44 3.15 -4.02 -0.18
N ILE A 45 4.39 -3.66 -0.55
CA ILE A 45 4.70 -2.33 -1.04
C ILE A 45 3.89 -2.11 -2.32
N LEU A 46 3.00 -1.12 -2.30
CA LEU A 46 2.19 -0.75 -3.46
C LEU A 46 3.09 -0.06 -4.49
N VAL A 47 3.16 -0.62 -5.71
CA VAL A 47 3.86 0.02 -6.82
C VAL A 47 2.88 0.94 -7.55
N ILE A 48 3.26 2.21 -7.67
CA ILE A 48 2.45 3.25 -8.32
C ILE A 48 3.04 3.58 -9.68
N VAL A 49 2.22 3.46 -10.72
CA VAL A 49 2.58 3.72 -12.11
C VAL A 49 1.98 5.05 -12.56
N GLY A 50 2.82 6.07 -12.74
CA GLY A 50 2.44 7.32 -13.38
C GLY A 50 2.51 7.21 -14.90
N ILE A 51 1.43 7.55 -15.60
CA ILE A 51 1.37 7.54 -17.07
C ILE A 51 1.09 8.96 -17.56
N GLY A 52 2.05 9.56 -18.27
CA GLY A 52 1.93 10.86 -18.93
C GLY A 52 1.58 10.70 -20.40
N ALA A 53 0.60 11.48 -20.88
CA ALA A 53 0.19 11.48 -22.28
C ALA A 53 -0.32 12.86 -22.72
N SER A 54 -0.22 13.17 -24.02
CA SER A 54 -0.70 14.44 -24.59
C SER A 54 -1.38 14.21 -25.95
N ALA A 55 -1.09 15.01 -26.97
CA ALA A 55 -1.65 14.86 -28.31
C ALA A 55 -1.30 13.48 -28.92
N GLY A 56 -2.33 12.75 -29.34
CA GLY A 56 -2.19 11.39 -29.90
C GLY A 56 -1.95 10.29 -28.85
N GLY A 57 -1.93 10.63 -27.55
CA GLY A 57 -1.68 9.67 -26.47
C GLY A 57 -2.87 8.77 -26.11
N LEU A 58 -4.09 9.10 -26.56
CA LEU A 58 -5.29 8.33 -26.24
C LEU A 58 -5.26 6.90 -26.79
N THR A 59 -4.86 6.70 -28.05
CA THR A 59 -4.78 5.35 -28.63
C THR A 59 -3.75 4.48 -27.91
N PRO A 60 -2.48 4.91 -27.73
CA PRO A 60 -1.51 4.18 -26.91
C PRO A 60 -1.99 3.90 -25.48
N LEU A 61 -2.69 4.86 -24.86
CA LEU A 61 -3.21 4.68 -23.50
C LEU A 61 -4.30 3.62 -23.44
N THR A 62 -5.26 3.63 -24.38
CA THR A 62 -6.28 2.58 -24.46
C THR A 62 -5.66 1.21 -24.77
N GLU A 63 -4.71 1.15 -25.70
CA GLU A 63 -4.02 -0.10 -26.07
C GLU A 63 -3.21 -0.66 -24.88
N PHE A 64 -2.57 0.21 -24.10
CA PHE A 64 -1.90 -0.17 -22.86
C PHE A 64 -2.87 -0.86 -21.90
N PHE A 65 -4.03 -0.25 -21.63
CA PHE A 65 -4.98 -0.81 -20.67
C PHE A 65 -5.69 -2.08 -21.16
N VAL A 66 -5.90 -2.23 -22.47
CA VAL A 66 -6.39 -3.50 -23.07
C VAL A 66 -5.46 -4.67 -22.74
N HIS A 67 -4.15 -4.42 -22.71
CA HIS A 67 -3.15 -5.46 -22.49
C HIS A 67 -2.62 -5.50 -21.04
N MET A 68 -3.09 -4.61 -20.16
CA MET A 68 -2.68 -4.56 -18.76
C MET A 68 -3.62 -5.42 -17.89
N PRO A 69 -3.17 -6.59 -17.40
CA PRO A 69 -4.01 -7.43 -16.56
C PRO A 69 -4.28 -6.76 -15.20
N ALA A 70 -5.52 -6.82 -14.74
CA ALA A 70 -5.88 -6.48 -13.37
C ALA A 70 -5.43 -7.56 -12.37
N GLY A 71 -5.49 -7.25 -11.07
CA GLY A 71 -5.16 -8.18 -9.99
C GLY A 71 -3.65 -8.37 -9.81
N LYS A 72 -2.86 -7.36 -10.18
CA LYS A 72 -1.40 -7.35 -10.01
C LYS A 72 -0.96 -6.50 -8.84
N GLY A 73 -1.90 -5.86 -8.13
CA GLY A 73 -1.58 -4.99 -7.01
C GLY A 73 -0.87 -3.71 -7.45
N LEU A 74 -1.01 -3.31 -8.71
CA LEU A 74 -0.48 -2.05 -9.24
C LEU A 74 -1.56 -0.98 -9.18
N ALA A 75 -1.17 0.25 -8.85
CA ALA A 75 -2.06 1.41 -9.00
C ALA A 75 -1.57 2.30 -10.13
N PHE A 76 -2.49 2.88 -10.89
CA PHE A 76 -2.18 3.71 -12.06
C PHE A 76 -2.68 5.12 -11.85
N VAL A 77 -1.85 6.11 -12.14
CA VAL A 77 -2.24 7.52 -12.17
C VAL A 77 -1.95 8.08 -13.55
N VAL A 78 -2.99 8.47 -14.26
CA VAL A 78 -2.96 8.94 -15.65
C VAL A 78 -3.02 10.46 -15.66
N ILE A 79 -1.95 11.07 -16.15
CA ILE A 79 -1.82 12.50 -16.40
C ILE A 79 -1.93 12.73 -17.90
N GLN A 80 -3.13 13.06 -18.36
CA GLN A 80 -3.39 13.43 -19.74
C GLN A 80 -3.48 14.96 -19.85
N HIS A 81 -2.86 15.55 -20.87
CA HIS A 81 -3.18 16.93 -21.25
C HIS A 81 -4.62 16.98 -21.76
N LEU A 82 -5.51 17.51 -20.93
CA LEU A 82 -6.93 17.66 -21.21
C LEU A 82 -7.25 19.12 -21.57
N SER A 83 -8.27 19.31 -22.41
CA SER A 83 -8.90 20.62 -22.56
C SER A 83 -9.42 21.08 -21.18
N PRO A 84 -9.22 22.34 -20.77
CA PRO A 84 -9.69 22.83 -19.48
C PRO A 84 -11.22 23.02 -19.43
N HIS A 85 -11.92 22.84 -20.56
CA HIS A 85 -13.35 23.08 -20.66
C HIS A 85 -14.14 21.75 -20.71
N GLY A 86 -15.05 21.59 -19.74
CA GLY A 86 -15.98 20.46 -19.68
C GLY A 86 -15.52 19.32 -18.78
N GLN A 87 -16.40 18.34 -18.58
CA GLN A 87 -16.05 17.10 -17.88
C GLN A 87 -15.15 16.24 -18.77
N SER A 88 -14.13 15.61 -18.17
CA SER A 88 -13.30 14.65 -18.88
C SER A 88 -14.07 13.36 -19.11
N LEU A 89 -14.20 12.93 -20.37
CA LEU A 89 -14.72 11.61 -20.74
C LEU A 89 -13.63 10.52 -20.67
N LEU A 90 -12.42 10.88 -20.23
CA LEU A 90 -11.29 9.95 -20.21
C LEU A 90 -11.49 8.79 -19.22
N PRO A 91 -12.00 9.00 -17.98
CA PRO A 91 -12.30 7.88 -17.09
C PRO A 91 -13.25 6.86 -17.74
N ASP A 92 -14.35 7.34 -18.33
CA ASP A 92 -15.34 6.49 -19.01
C ASP A 92 -14.75 5.77 -20.22
N LEU A 93 -13.86 6.42 -20.96
CA LEU A 93 -13.17 5.82 -22.10
C LEU A 93 -12.26 4.66 -21.63
N LEU A 94 -11.44 4.88 -20.61
CA LEU A 94 -10.51 3.87 -20.13
C LEU A 94 -11.23 2.72 -19.43
N ALA A 95 -12.33 2.99 -18.70
CA ALA A 95 -13.16 1.98 -18.06
C ALA A 95 -13.72 0.93 -19.04
N ARG A 96 -13.85 1.27 -20.34
CA ARG A 96 -14.26 0.31 -21.38
C ARG A 96 -13.17 -0.67 -21.80
N HIS A 97 -11.92 -0.39 -21.43
CA HIS A 97 -10.72 -1.10 -21.88
C HIS A 97 -9.98 -1.81 -20.75
N THR A 98 -10.48 -1.76 -19.51
CA THR A 98 -9.91 -2.49 -18.38
C THR A 98 -11.01 -2.93 -17.41
N THR A 99 -10.72 -3.95 -16.61
CA THR A 99 -11.58 -4.38 -15.49
C THR A 99 -11.21 -3.70 -14.17
N MET A 100 -10.14 -2.91 -14.14
CA MET A 100 -9.77 -2.08 -12.99
C MET A 100 -10.80 -0.98 -12.79
N GLU A 101 -10.98 -0.53 -11.56
CA GLU A 101 -11.80 0.64 -11.28
C GLU A 101 -11.11 1.88 -11.86
N VAL A 102 -11.81 2.64 -12.70
CA VAL A 102 -11.30 3.88 -13.28
C VAL A 102 -12.15 5.05 -12.79
N ARG A 103 -11.49 6.06 -12.22
CA ARG A 103 -12.15 7.27 -11.73
C ARG A 103 -11.29 8.52 -11.92
N ALA A 104 -11.92 9.69 -11.90
CA ALA A 104 -11.19 10.94 -11.75
C ALA A 104 -10.53 10.98 -10.36
N ALA A 105 -9.35 11.60 -10.27
CA ALA A 105 -8.72 11.86 -8.98
C ALA A 105 -9.50 12.94 -8.23
N GLU A 106 -9.73 12.71 -6.94
CA GLU A 106 -10.35 13.67 -6.02
C GLU A 106 -9.37 14.05 -4.91
N GLU A 107 -9.56 15.21 -4.31
CA GLU A 107 -8.72 15.71 -3.22
C GLU A 107 -8.70 14.73 -2.03
N GLY A 108 -7.49 14.40 -1.56
CA GLY A 108 -7.30 13.51 -0.41
C GLY A 108 -7.58 12.03 -0.71
N THR A 109 -7.68 11.64 -1.99
CA THR A 109 -7.96 10.24 -2.36
C THR A 109 -6.75 9.35 -2.06
N PRO A 110 -6.90 8.29 -1.23
CA PRO A 110 -5.85 7.30 -1.06
C PRO A 110 -5.71 6.44 -2.30
N ILE A 111 -4.46 6.11 -2.65
CA ILE A 111 -4.19 5.22 -3.79
C ILE A 111 -4.39 3.77 -3.36
N ALA A 112 -5.39 3.12 -3.96
CA ALA A 112 -5.68 1.69 -3.85
C ALA A 112 -5.04 0.87 -4.99
N PRO A 113 -4.63 -0.38 -4.74
CA PRO A 113 -4.22 -1.33 -5.78
C PRO A 113 -5.35 -1.63 -6.78
N ASP A 114 -4.97 -2.01 -7.99
CA ASP A 114 -5.88 -2.41 -9.08
C ASP A 114 -6.90 -1.32 -9.45
N ALA A 115 -6.49 -0.06 -9.32
CA ALA A 115 -7.28 1.12 -9.64
C ALA A 115 -6.52 2.08 -10.55
N VAL A 116 -7.27 2.85 -11.34
CA VAL A 116 -6.78 3.87 -12.27
C VAL A 116 -7.39 5.22 -11.89
N TYR A 117 -6.53 6.19 -11.60
CA TYR A 117 -6.91 7.56 -11.28
C TYR A 117 -6.54 8.46 -12.45
N VAL A 118 -7.48 9.29 -12.90
CA VAL A 118 -7.27 10.21 -14.02
C VAL A 118 -7.28 11.63 -13.52
N ILE A 119 -6.28 12.43 -13.91
CA ILE A 119 -6.25 13.86 -13.56
C ILE A 119 -7.53 14.57 -14.04
N PRO A 120 -8.20 15.36 -13.18
CA PRO A 120 -9.30 16.19 -13.60
C PRO A 120 -8.84 17.35 -14.50
N PRO A 121 -9.70 17.88 -15.38
CA PRO A 121 -9.37 19.04 -16.21
C PRO A 121 -8.98 20.27 -15.39
N ALA A 122 -8.08 21.10 -15.95
CA ALA A 122 -7.68 22.40 -15.40
C ALA A 122 -7.02 22.37 -14.00
N GLN A 123 -6.57 21.21 -13.54
CA GLN A 123 -5.86 21.05 -12.27
C GLN A 123 -4.49 20.41 -12.47
N ASP A 124 -3.62 20.60 -11.48
CA ASP A 124 -2.41 19.81 -11.29
C ASP A 124 -2.67 18.74 -10.23
N LEU A 125 -1.91 17.64 -10.29
CA LEU A 125 -2.04 16.52 -9.36
C LEU A 125 -0.68 16.20 -8.75
N VAL A 126 -0.63 16.02 -7.43
CA VAL A 126 0.56 15.57 -6.71
C VAL A 126 0.23 14.42 -5.76
N LEU A 127 1.22 13.58 -5.48
CA LEU A 127 1.17 12.55 -4.46
C LEU A 127 1.91 13.04 -3.20
N ARG A 128 1.27 12.94 -2.03
CA ARG A 128 1.88 13.26 -0.74
C ARG A 128 1.23 12.47 0.39
N GLY A 129 2.03 11.85 1.26
CA GLY A 129 1.51 11.06 2.38
C GLY A 129 0.59 9.91 1.94
N GLY A 130 0.86 9.32 0.78
CA GLY A 130 0.02 8.29 0.15
C GLY A 130 -1.34 8.77 -0.41
N LEU A 131 -1.59 10.09 -0.42
CA LEU A 131 -2.83 10.69 -0.90
C LEU A 131 -2.61 11.53 -2.17
N LEU A 132 -3.61 11.51 -3.05
CA LEU A 132 -3.69 12.38 -4.22
C LEU A 132 -4.21 13.76 -3.80
N HIS A 133 -3.47 14.80 -4.17
CA HIS A 133 -3.84 16.19 -3.92
C HIS A 133 -3.96 16.96 -5.23
N LEU A 134 -5.06 17.70 -5.35
CA LEU A 134 -5.37 18.57 -6.47
C LEU A 134 -4.85 19.97 -6.17
N GLN A 135 -4.21 20.58 -7.16
CA GLN A 135 -3.74 21.96 -7.08
C GLN A 135 -4.38 22.77 -8.21
N GLU A 136 -4.72 24.02 -7.90
CA GLU A 136 -5.10 24.96 -8.93
C GLU A 136 -3.92 25.21 -9.86
N ARG A 137 -4.20 25.14 -11.17
CA ARG A 137 -3.23 25.47 -12.19
C ARG A 137 -2.70 26.88 -11.96
N GLN A 138 -1.38 27.04 -11.90
CA GLN A 138 -0.76 28.36 -11.82
C GLN A 138 -1.14 29.20 -13.04
N GLY A 139 -1.29 30.52 -12.82
CA GLY A 139 -1.92 31.44 -13.76
C GLY A 139 -1.30 31.49 -15.17
N PRO A 140 -1.97 32.15 -16.13
CA PRO A 140 -1.49 32.23 -17.50
C PRO A 140 -0.13 32.94 -17.57
N GLY A 141 0.89 32.23 -18.07
CA GLY A 141 2.25 32.76 -18.27
C GLY A 141 3.35 31.75 -17.95
N ASP A 142 3.10 30.82 -17.03
CA ASP A 142 4.05 29.78 -16.67
C ASP A 142 3.96 28.57 -17.60
N LEU A 143 5.11 27.92 -17.80
CA LEU A 143 5.19 26.65 -18.52
C LEU A 143 4.44 25.59 -17.70
N HIS A 144 3.26 25.18 -18.18
CA HIS A 144 2.43 24.19 -17.50
C HIS A 144 2.87 22.78 -17.86
N LEU A 145 3.44 22.07 -16.87
CA LEU A 145 4.02 20.73 -17.01
C LEU A 145 3.39 19.75 -16.01
N PRO A 146 2.10 19.42 -16.12
CA PRO A 146 1.40 18.58 -15.16
C PRO A 146 2.03 17.18 -15.02
N ILE A 147 2.65 16.64 -16.08
CA ILE A 147 3.28 15.32 -16.02
C ILE A 147 4.57 15.39 -15.18
N ASP A 148 5.44 16.37 -15.43
CA ASP A 148 6.64 16.58 -14.60
C ASP A 148 6.30 16.92 -13.14
N ILE A 149 5.22 17.67 -12.90
CA ILE A 149 4.73 17.97 -11.55
C ILE A 149 4.38 16.66 -10.82
N PHE A 150 3.53 15.84 -11.42
CA PHE A 150 3.11 14.59 -10.79
C PHE A 150 4.29 13.62 -10.62
N PHE A 151 5.10 13.43 -11.67
CA PHE A 151 6.22 12.47 -11.65
C PHE A 151 7.28 12.81 -10.60
N ARG A 152 7.51 14.10 -10.36
CA ARG A 152 8.39 14.55 -9.28
C ARG A 152 7.85 14.13 -7.91
N SER A 153 6.58 14.44 -7.63
CA SER A 153 5.95 14.05 -6.36
C SER A 153 5.87 12.54 -6.18
N LEU A 154 5.63 11.80 -7.27
CA LEU A 154 5.61 10.34 -7.28
C LEU A 154 6.99 9.75 -6.90
N ALA A 155 8.06 10.28 -7.49
CA ALA A 155 9.42 9.84 -7.19
C ALA A 155 9.83 10.21 -5.75
N GLU A 156 9.44 11.39 -5.26
CA GLU A 156 9.71 11.84 -3.90
C GLU A 156 8.99 10.99 -2.85
N GLU A 157 7.72 10.62 -3.08
CA GLU A 157 6.93 9.82 -2.12
C GLU A 157 7.24 8.32 -2.19
N SER A 158 7.29 7.75 -3.40
CA SER A 158 7.31 6.30 -3.60
C SER A 158 8.70 5.72 -3.81
N GLY A 159 9.71 6.56 -4.06
CA GLY A 159 11.09 6.14 -4.25
C GLY A 159 11.24 5.01 -5.29
N VAL A 160 11.75 3.86 -4.87
CA VAL A 160 11.96 2.69 -5.75
C VAL A 160 10.67 1.95 -6.12
N ALA A 161 9.55 2.25 -5.46
CA ALA A 161 8.25 1.62 -5.68
C ALA A 161 7.37 2.41 -6.66
N CYS A 162 7.98 3.02 -7.68
CA CYS A 162 7.25 3.73 -8.72
C CYS A 162 7.76 3.43 -10.13
N VAL A 163 6.90 3.65 -11.11
CA VAL A 163 7.21 3.57 -12.53
C VAL A 163 6.64 4.80 -13.22
N GLY A 164 7.43 5.48 -14.05
CA GLY A 164 6.98 6.54 -14.93
C GLY A 164 6.91 6.05 -16.38
N ILE A 165 5.77 6.22 -17.04
CA ILE A 165 5.56 5.90 -18.45
C ILE A 165 5.19 7.19 -19.18
N ILE A 166 5.92 7.55 -20.23
CA ILE A 166 5.57 8.65 -21.12
C ILE A 166 5.10 8.06 -22.45
N LEU A 167 3.86 8.37 -22.83
CA LEU A 167 3.27 8.00 -24.11
C LEU A 167 3.29 9.19 -25.07
N SER A 168 2.87 8.95 -26.32
CA SER A 168 2.86 9.94 -27.38
C SER A 168 2.31 11.30 -26.95
N GLY A 169 3.06 12.35 -27.32
CA GLY A 169 2.75 13.73 -27.00
C GLY A 169 3.67 14.70 -27.74
N ALA A 170 3.28 15.98 -27.76
CA ALA A 170 4.13 17.06 -28.26
C ALA A 170 4.71 17.85 -27.08
N GLY A 171 6.01 18.16 -27.11
CA GLY A 171 6.69 18.93 -26.07
C GLY A 171 7.62 18.09 -25.19
N ALA A 172 8.04 18.67 -24.06
CA ALA A 172 9.01 18.08 -23.14
C ALA A 172 8.41 17.62 -21.80
N ASP A 173 7.11 17.83 -21.57
CA ASP A 173 6.44 17.50 -20.31
C ASP A 173 6.55 16.01 -19.99
N GLY A 174 7.04 15.71 -18.79
CA GLY A 174 7.31 14.37 -18.30
C GLY A 174 8.68 13.81 -18.67
N SER A 175 9.41 14.46 -19.60
CA SER A 175 10.78 14.06 -19.94
C SER A 175 11.83 14.78 -19.09
N LEU A 176 11.52 15.96 -18.55
CA LEU A 176 12.48 16.78 -17.80
C LEU A 176 12.83 16.13 -16.46
N VAL A 177 11.85 15.53 -15.79
CA VAL A 177 12.07 14.74 -14.57
C VAL A 177 12.90 13.48 -14.83
N LEU A 178 12.86 12.93 -16.06
CA LEU A 178 13.59 11.72 -16.43
C LEU A 178 15.01 12.00 -16.97
N GLN A 179 15.27 13.19 -17.52
CA GLN A 179 16.58 13.56 -18.10
C GLN A 179 17.80 13.29 -17.20
N PRO A 180 17.77 13.60 -15.88
CA PRO A 180 18.89 13.30 -14.98
C PRO A 180 19.20 11.80 -14.85
N TYR A 181 18.23 10.93 -15.15
CA TYR A 181 18.37 9.48 -15.08
C TYR A 181 18.85 8.88 -16.41
N PHE A 182 18.45 9.45 -17.55
CA PHE A 182 18.89 8.98 -18.88
C PHE A 182 20.36 9.31 -19.18
N THR A 183 20.89 10.42 -18.66
CA THR A 183 22.31 10.79 -18.84
C THR A 183 23.28 9.93 -18.02
N LYS A 184 22.77 9.13 -17.08
CA LYS A 184 23.56 8.23 -16.23
C LYS A 184 23.50 6.77 -16.65
N TRP A 185 22.77 6.43 -17.71
CA TRP A 185 22.70 5.05 -18.19
C TRP A 185 24.01 4.69 -18.91
N PRO A 186 24.79 3.70 -18.43
CA PRO A 186 25.97 3.26 -19.16
C PRO A 186 25.53 2.68 -20.51
N LYS A 187 26.22 3.08 -21.57
CA LYS A 187 26.05 2.50 -22.92
C LYS A 187 26.46 1.03 -22.95
#